data_AF-A0A182GB69-F1
#
_entry.id   AF-A0A182GB69-F1
#
_cell.length_a   1.000
_cell.length_b   1.000
_cell.length_c   1.000
_cell.angle_alpha   90.00
_cell.angle_beta   90.00
_cell.angle_gamma   90.00
#
_symmetry.space_group_name_H-M   'P 1'
#
loop_
_entity.id
_entity.type
_entity.pdbx_description
1 polymer ?
#
loop_
_entity_poly.entity_id
_entity_poly.type
_entity_poly.pdbx_seq_one_letter_code
_entity_poly.pdbx_strand_id
1 'polypeptide(L)'
;MREIEWAPLNVPLRRRLETLCAFGWMSLFLFGELWMLFYYFYLLIFGGLLAKTFCLIYGAFIYYDRKAGTNGGRGQGVKWFRNLFCWKLFQTYFPATLHKTVDLPADRNYIFAAFPHGVLSTGTFLNFATDTTGFYKLFPGIRSRPCTLNFHFIIPFFREVLLSWGLASCASKSVMSMLTASNNPQHPVNRKDGRTANAVVLVVGGAAESLHCRPGSYRLVLKNRKGFCKIAIQSGASVVPVINFGEVDLFDQPPNPIGSGLRNFQEWVKNTTGIAPAAFRGRGFFQYTYGIIPRRRPLNTVIGAPIHTQKNDKPTQADIDDLHEKFCKSLVDLFNTHKSNTGCFLSFATDTTGFYKFFPGIRSRVVTLDFHLLVPLFRELCFSWGVASCSSEGITNLLTASNDPKSPTNGDGYTSNAVVLIVGGAAESLNCRPNNFQLVLKKRKGFCRIALKTGTPIVPVINFGELDLFDQPANPPGSKLRRFQEWVKATTGIAPAAFVGRGFFQYTFGLIPRRKPINTIIGEPVEVPQIDNPSKEDVAQLHERFCIELEALFEKHKSKYVENYENVKLIME
;
A
#
# COMPACT_ATOMS: atom_id res chain seq x y z
N MET A 1 -6.67 32.87 8.11
CA MET A 1 -5.60 31.99 8.63
C MET A 1 -6.24 30.69 9.09
N ARG A 2 -5.66 29.52 8.81
CA ARG A 2 -6.14 28.27 9.41
C ARG A 2 -5.74 28.27 10.89
N GLU A 3 -6.64 27.90 11.79
CA GLU A 3 -6.33 27.76 13.22
C GLU A 3 -5.23 26.71 13.45
N ILE A 4 -4.39 26.95 14.46
CA ILE A 4 -3.31 26.03 14.81
C ILE A 4 -3.90 24.86 15.60
N GLU A 5 -3.89 23.68 15.00
CA GLU A 5 -4.24 22.41 15.62
C GLU A 5 -3.05 21.90 16.43
N TRP A 6 -3.05 22.14 17.75
CA TRP A 6 -2.00 21.69 18.65
C TRP A 6 -2.05 20.17 18.88
N ALA A 7 -0.88 19.56 19.02
CA ALA A 7 -0.78 18.16 19.41
C ALA A 7 -1.21 18.00 20.88
N PRO A 8 -2.02 16.98 21.23
CA PRO A 8 -2.43 16.75 22.62
C PRO A 8 -1.22 16.57 23.55
N LEU A 9 -1.33 17.07 24.78
CA LEU A 9 -0.27 16.92 25.79
C LEU A 9 -0.08 15.45 26.20
N ASN A 10 -1.15 14.66 26.18
CA ASN A 10 -1.15 13.24 26.57
C ASN A 10 -0.74 12.26 25.46
N VAL A 11 -0.02 12.70 24.42
CA VAL A 11 0.51 11.80 23.38
C VAL A 11 1.56 10.85 23.99
N PRO A 12 1.41 9.51 23.84
CA PRO A 12 2.35 8.53 24.39
C PRO A 12 3.80 8.76 23.93
N LEU A 13 4.77 8.47 24.80
CA LEU A 13 6.20 8.64 24.50
C LEU A 13 6.61 7.94 23.19
N ARG A 14 6.13 6.72 22.95
CA ARG A 14 6.40 5.99 21.70
C ARG A 14 5.99 6.79 20.46
N ARG A 15 4.82 7.44 20.46
CA ARG A 15 4.34 8.28 19.34
C ARG A 15 5.19 9.54 19.16
N ARG A 16 5.74 10.08 20.25
CA ARG A 16 6.69 11.20 20.21
C ARG A 16 8.02 10.78 19.62
N LEU A 17 8.55 9.62 20.01
CA LEU A 17 9.78 9.04 19.44
C LEU A 17 9.65 8.73 17.95
N GLU A 18 8.53 8.16 17.50
CA GLU A 18 8.26 7.98 16.07
C GLU A 18 8.27 9.32 15.31
N THR A 19 7.69 10.37 15.90
CA THR A 19 7.70 11.72 15.34
C THR A 19 9.11 12.31 15.32
N LEU A 20 9.92 12.06 16.35
CA LEU A 20 11.33 12.44 16.41
C LEU A 20 12.17 11.75 15.33
N CYS A 21 11.96 10.45 15.11
CA CYS A 21 12.63 9.75 14.01
C CYS A 21 12.23 10.30 12.64
N ALA A 22 10.94 10.61 12.43
CA ALA A 22 10.49 11.24 11.20
C ALA A 22 11.07 12.64 11.00
N PHE A 23 11.14 13.44 12.07
CA PHE A 23 11.80 14.75 12.04
C PHE A 23 13.29 14.62 11.76
N GLY A 24 14.00 13.71 12.43
CA GLY A 24 15.43 13.50 12.23
C GLY A 24 15.76 13.09 10.79
N TRP A 25 14.96 12.19 10.21
CA TRP A 25 15.10 11.81 8.81
C TRP A 25 14.86 13.00 7.86
N MET A 26 13.79 13.76 8.06
CA MET A 26 13.52 14.97 7.26
C MET A 26 14.64 16.00 7.38
N SER A 27 15.09 16.28 8.59
CA SER A 27 16.15 17.26 8.84
C SER A 27 17.47 16.84 8.20
N LEU A 28 17.78 15.54 8.23
CA LEU A 28 18.98 14.99 7.59
C LEU A 28 18.95 15.16 6.06
N PHE A 29 17.83 14.86 5.39
CA PHE A 29 17.74 15.00 3.93
C PHE A 29 17.57 16.45 3.46
N LEU A 30 16.94 17.32 4.24
CA LEU A 30 16.76 18.72 3.86
C LEU A 30 17.99 19.59 4.17
N PHE A 31 18.65 19.34 5.30
CA PHE A 31 19.69 20.23 5.80
C PHE A 31 21.02 19.52 6.11
N GLY A 32 21.03 18.19 6.22
CA GLY A 32 22.21 17.45 6.66
C GLY A 32 23.42 17.65 5.78
N GLU A 33 23.24 17.75 4.46
CA GLU A 33 24.33 18.06 3.52
C GLU A 33 25.02 19.39 3.83
N LEU A 34 24.24 20.46 3.98
CA LEU A 34 24.77 21.79 4.26
C LEU A 34 25.40 21.85 5.66
N TRP A 35 24.76 21.27 6.66
CA TRP A 35 25.29 21.24 8.03
C TRP A 35 26.60 20.46 8.13
N MET A 36 26.68 19.29 7.49
CA MET A 36 27.90 18.47 7.50
C MET A 36 29.03 19.11 6.70
N LEU A 37 28.72 19.76 5.59
CA LEU A 37 29.71 20.51 4.80
C LEU A 37 30.22 21.72 5.58
N PHE A 38 29.32 22.50 6.19
CA PHE A 38 29.68 23.62 7.05
C PHE A 38 30.57 23.16 8.22
N TYR A 39 30.18 22.07 8.88
CA TYR A 39 30.95 21.51 10.00
C TYR A 39 32.34 21.05 9.56
N TYR A 40 32.48 20.44 8.39
CA TYR A 40 33.79 20.09 7.81
C TYR A 40 34.69 21.32 7.64
N PHE A 41 34.19 22.41 7.03
CA PHE A 41 34.97 23.64 6.87
C PHE A 41 35.23 24.35 8.18
N TYR A 42 34.28 24.32 9.11
CA TYR A 42 34.46 24.85 10.46
C TYR A 42 35.64 24.17 11.17
N LEU A 43 35.71 22.84 11.13
CA LEU A 43 36.85 22.08 11.68
C LEU A 43 38.17 22.39 10.95
N LEU A 44 38.13 22.54 9.63
CA LEU A 44 39.30 22.85 8.82
C LEU A 44 39.87 24.25 9.08
N ILE A 45 39.02 25.24 9.35
CA ILE A 45 39.43 26.65 9.54
C ILE A 45 39.72 26.93 11.02
N PHE A 46 38.78 26.57 11.90
CA PHE A 46 38.78 26.92 13.32
C PHE A 46 39.20 25.79 14.25
N GLY A 47 39.31 24.55 13.76
CA GLY A 47 39.76 23.43 14.56
C GLY A 47 41.23 23.52 14.97
N GLY A 48 41.62 22.77 16.00
CA GLY A 48 43.02 22.58 16.38
C GLY A 48 43.82 21.83 15.29
N LEU A 49 45.15 21.78 15.43
CA LEU A 49 46.05 21.17 14.45
C LEU A 49 45.66 19.72 14.07
N LEU A 50 45.26 18.92 15.07
CA LEU A 50 44.80 17.55 14.84
C LEU A 50 43.55 17.53 13.94
N ALA A 51 42.51 18.31 14.29
CA ALA A 51 41.28 18.36 13.51
C ALA A 51 41.53 18.81 12.05
N LYS A 52 42.37 19.83 11.86
CA LYS A 52 42.78 20.30 10.53
C LYS A 52 43.48 19.21 9.74
N THR A 53 44.42 18.52 10.37
CA THR A 53 45.16 17.41 9.75
C THR A 53 44.21 16.28 9.34
N PHE A 54 43.27 15.88 10.21
CA PHE A 54 42.25 14.90 9.89
C PHE A 54 41.36 15.34 8.74
N CYS A 55 40.91 16.60 8.70
CA CYS A 55 40.11 17.12 7.60
C CYS A 55 40.88 17.08 6.27
N LEU A 56 42.16 17.47 6.25
CA LEU A 56 42.99 17.39 5.04
C LEU A 56 43.16 15.96 4.54
N ILE A 57 43.49 15.02 5.44
CA ILE A 57 43.61 13.60 5.10
C ILE A 57 42.27 13.05 4.59
N TYR A 58 41.17 13.38 5.27
CA TYR A 58 39.83 12.93 4.86
C TYR A 58 39.40 13.54 3.52
N GLY A 59 39.71 14.81 3.26
CA GLY A 59 39.48 15.47 1.98
C GLY A 59 40.28 14.82 0.85
N ALA A 60 41.56 14.50 1.09
CA ALA A 60 42.38 13.76 0.14
C ALA A 60 41.81 12.36 -0.12
N PHE A 61 41.34 11.67 0.91
CA PHE A 61 40.65 10.39 0.79
C PHE A 61 39.36 10.50 -0.02
N ILE A 62 38.52 11.51 0.22
CA ILE A 62 37.30 11.75 -0.57
C ILE A 62 37.66 11.98 -2.04
N TYR A 63 38.70 12.77 -2.32
CA TYR A 63 39.17 12.99 -3.67
C TYR A 63 39.61 11.68 -4.32
N TYR A 64 40.41 10.86 -3.65
CA TYR A 64 40.83 9.54 -4.13
C TYR A 64 39.63 8.59 -4.37
N ASP A 65 38.71 8.51 -3.41
CA ASP A 65 37.53 7.64 -3.38
C ASP A 65 36.29 8.24 -4.06
N ARG A 66 36.43 9.36 -4.81
CA ARG A 66 35.30 10.10 -5.42
C ARG A 66 34.47 9.27 -6.39
N LYS A 67 35.07 8.21 -6.95
CA LYS A 67 34.38 7.27 -7.85
C LYS A 67 33.59 6.18 -7.12
N ALA A 68 33.67 6.06 -5.79
CA ALA A 68 32.94 5.05 -5.03
C ALA A 68 31.43 5.09 -5.31
N GLY A 69 30.84 6.29 -5.30
CA GLY A 69 29.42 6.47 -5.62
C GLY A 69 29.06 6.04 -7.04
N THR A 70 29.95 6.30 -8.02
CA THR A 70 29.73 5.97 -9.45
C THR A 70 30.19 4.57 -9.86
N ASN A 71 30.89 3.86 -8.99
CA ASN A 71 31.30 2.47 -9.17
C ASN A 71 30.34 1.52 -8.42
N GLY A 72 29.07 1.91 -8.28
CA GLY A 72 28.07 1.09 -7.64
C GLY A 72 28.19 1.02 -6.12
N GLY A 73 28.70 2.07 -5.45
CA GLY A 73 28.68 2.24 -3.99
C GLY A 73 29.48 1.21 -3.18
N ARG A 74 29.21 1.11 -1.87
CA ARG A 74 29.88 0.16 -0.95
C ARG A 74 29.01 -1.06 -0.64
N GLY A 75 28.66 -1.83 -1.68
CA GLY A 75 27.88 -3.06 -1.52
C GLY A 75 26.53 -2.80 -0.85
N GLN A 76 26.12 -3.61 0.13
CA GLN A 76 24.85 -3.46 0.86
C GLN A 76 24.87 -2.43 2.00
N GLY A 77 25.95 -1.64 2.11
CA GLY A 77 26.16 -0.74 3.24
C GLY A 77 26.42 -1.49 4.55
N VAL A 78 26.13 -0.83 5.67
CA VAL A 78 26.43 -1.29 7.02
C VAL A 78 25.19 -1.90 7.65
N LYS A 79 25.21 -3.22 7.91
CA LYS A 79 24.05 -3.99 8.38
C LYS A 79 23.40 -3.42 9.64
N TRP A 80 24.18 -3.11 10.68
CA TRP A 80 23.63 -2.58 11.92
C TRP A 80 23.02 -1.18 11.74
N PHE A 81 23.63 -0.33 10.92
CA PHE A 81 23.14 1.02 10.64
C PHE A 81 21.78 1.00 9.95
N ARG A 82 21.57 0.05 9.04
CA ARG A 82 20.30 -0.17 8.33
C ARG A 82 19.21 -0.84 9.18
N ASN A 83 19.58 -1.39 10.33
CA ASN A 83 18.71 -2.10 11.27
C ASN A 83 18.55 -1.37 12.62
N LEU A 84 18.96 -0.11 12.72
CA LEU A 84 18.73 0.70 13.92
C LEU A 84 17.25 0.74 14.29
N PHE A 85 16.96 0.68 15.59
CA PHE A 85 15.59 0.69 16.12
C PHE A 85 14.79 1.94 15.71
N CYS A 86 15.48 3.08 15.49
CA CYS A 86 14.85 4.30 14.99
C CYS A 86 14.14 4.09 13.65
N TRP A 87 14.63 3.20 12.79
CA TRP A 87 13.96 2.87 11.53
C TRP A 87 12.67 2.10 11.77
N LYS A 88 12.60 1.26 12.80
CA LYS A 88 11.34 0.57 13.15
C LYS A 88 10.29 1.56 13.66
N LEU A 89 10.71 2.56 14.43
CA LEU A 89 9.85 3.68 14.82
C LEU A 89 9.41 4.50 13.61
N PHE A 90 10.31 4.76 12.65
CA PHE A 90 9.99 5.46 11.41
C PHE A 90 9.02 4.66 10.51
N GLN A 91 9.20 3.35 10.39
CA GLN A 91 8.27 2.44 9.72
C GLN A 91 6.88 2.45 10.39
N THR A 92 6.83 2.48 11.73
CA THR A 92 5.59 2.57 12.51
C THR A 92 4.95 3.97 12.46
N TYR A 93 5.72 5.02 12.14
CA TYR A 93 5.20 6.37 11.93
C TYR A 93 4.22 6.41 10.76
N PHE A 94 4.58 5.72 9.67
CA PHE A 94 3.86 5.62 8.40
C PHE A 94 3.10 4.31 8.17
N PRO A 95 2.83 3.53 9.22
CA PRO A 95 2.55 2.09 9.07
C PRO A 95 3.01 1.46 7.73
N ALA A 96 4.32 1.45 7.45
CA ALA A 96 4.81 1.12 6.11
C ALA A 96 4.93 -0.40 5.87
N THR A 97 4.47 -0.87 4.72
CA THR A 97 4.44 -2.29 4.34
C THR A 97 4.98 -2.50 2.92
N LEU A 98 5.70 -3.61 2.73
CA LEU A 98 6.22 -4.05 1.44
C LEU A 98 5.44 -5.28 0.97
N HIS A 99 4.84 -5.19 -0.21
CA HIS A 99 4.03 -6.24 -0.82
C HIS A 99 4.78 -6.84 -2.02
N LYS A 100 5.05 -8.13 -1.93
CA LYS A 100 5.62 -8.94 -3.01
C LYS A 100 4.48 -9.58 -3.81
N THR A 101 4.47 -9.37 -5.12
CA THR A 101 3.46 -10.02 -6.00
C THR A 101 3.97 -11.32 -6.62
N VAL A 102 5.28 -11.44 -6.86
CA VAL A 102 5.91 -12.62 -7.46
C VAL A 102 7.29 -12.89 -6.86
N ASP A 103 7.74 -14.13 -6.95
CA ASP A 103 9.13 -14.50 -6.70
C ASP A 103 10.05 -13.92 -7.79
N LEU A 104 11.23 -13.44 -7.36
CA LEU A 104 12.27 -12.98 -8.27
C LEU A 104 13.50 -13.88 -8.08
N PRO A 105 13.94 -14.62 -9.11
CA PRO A 105 15.12 -15.47 -8.98
C PRO A 105 16.39 -14.63 -8.80
N ALA A 106 17.32 -15.12 -7.98
CA ALA A 106 18.60 -14.44 -7.73
C ALA A 106 19.67 -14.78 -8.79
N ASP A 107 19.26 -15.16 -10.01
CA ASP A 107 20.11 -15.55 -11.13
C ASP A 107 20.44 -14.40 -12.09
N ARG A 108 19.75 -13.26 -11.95
CA ARG A 108 19.86 -12.08 -12.82
C ARG A 108 19.71 -10.78 -12.04
N ASN A 109 20.14 -9.68 -12.64
CA ASN A 109 20.00 -8.35 -12.05
C ASN A 109 18.68 -7.68 -12.49
N TYR A 110 18.21 -6.75 -11.66
CA TYR A 110 16.92 -6.08 -11.81
C TYR A 110 17.05 -4.56 -11.73
N ILE A 111 16.23 -3.86 -12.50
CA ILE A 111 15.91 -2.44 -12.28
C ILE A 111 14.54 -2.36 -11.65
N PHE A 112 14.46 -1.91 -10.40
CA PHE A 112 13.20 -1.60 -9.74
C PHE A 112 12.85 -0.15 -10.03
N ALA A 113 11.92 0.07 -10.95
CA ALA A 113 11.46 1.39 -11.35
C ALA A 113 10.30 1.82 -10.44
N ALA A 114 10.61 2.66 -9.45
CA ALA A 114 9.70 3.05 -8.37
C ALA A 114 8.98 4.38 -8.64
N PHE A 115 7.68 4.41 -8.31
CA PHE A 115 6.78 5.56 -8.48
C PHE A 115 5.76 5.63 -7.34
N PRO A 116 5.17 6.79 -7.05
CA PRO A 116 5.69 8.10 -7.38
C PRO A 116 6.91 8.44 -6.49
N HIS A 117 7.69 9.44 -6.87
CA HIS A 117 8.78 9.99 -6.08
C HIS A 117 8.28 10.64 -4.78
N GLY A 118 7.09 11.23 -4.80
CA GLY A 118 6.65 12.13 -3.72
C GLY A 118 7.65 13.27 -3.49
N VAL A 119 7.68 13.84 -2.30
CA VAL A 119 8.67 14.88 -1.96
C VAL A 119 10.07 14.29 -1.78
N LEU A 120 10.22 13.18 -1.05
CA LEU A 120 11.52 12.56 -0.72
C LEU A 120 11.55 11.02 -0.85
N SER A 121 10.59 10.40 -1.53
CA SER A 121 10.55 8.95 -1.78
C SER A 121 10.68 8.11 -0.50
N THR A 122 9.88 8.46 0.49
CA THR A 122 9.90 7.91 1.85
C THR A 122 9.68 6.40 1.86
N GLY A 123 8.71 5.91 1.08
CA GLY A 123 8.45 4.48 0.90
C GLY A 123 9.65 3.76 0.29
N THR A 124 10.27 4.33 -0.74
CA THR A 124 11.49 3.77 -1.35
C THR A 124 12.62 3.68 -0.33
N PHE A 125 12.85 4.74 0.46
CA PHE A 125 13.88 4.72 1.50
C PHE A 125 13.63 3.62 2.54
N LEU A 126 12.42 3.57 3.12
CA LEU A 126 12.08 2.58 4.15
C LEU A 126 12.25 1.15 3.64
N ASN A 127 11.78 0.86 2.42
CA ASN A 127 11.78 -0.49 1.89
C ASN A 127 13.13 -0.96 1.37
N PHE A 128 13.93 -0.07 0.80
CA PHE A 128 15.12 -0.45 0.04
C PHE A 128 16.43 -0.01 0.69
N ALA A 129 16.44 1.06 1.49
CA ALA A 129 17.63 1.53 2.20
C ALA A 129 17.72 0.94 3.63
N THR A 130 16.58 0.63 4.25
CA THR A 130 16.52 -0.10 5.53
C THR A 130 16.08 -1.56 5.30
N ASP A 131 16.01 -2.38 6.35
CA ASP A 131 15.42 -3.73 6.30
C ASP A 131 14.16 -3.85 7.16
N THR A 132 13.53 -2.72 7.51
CA THR A 132 12.44 -2.70 8.50
C THR A 132 11.12 -3.30 8.03
N THR A 133 10.94 -3.39 6.70
CA THR A 133 9.79 -4.01 6.04
C THR A 133 10.10 -5.42 5.51
N GLY A 134 11.30 -5.95 5.79
CA GLY A 134 11.66 -7.34 5.50
C GLY A 134 12.01 -7.63 4.04
N PHE A 135 12.60 -6.67 3.31
CA PHE A 135 12.99 -6.86 1.90
C PHE A 135 13.83 -8.13 1.70
N TYR A 136 14.83 -8.39 2.54
CA TYR A 136 15.69 -9.57 2.36
C TYR A 136 15.01 -10.89 2.70
N LYS A 137 13.94 -10.86 3.51
CA LYS A 137 13.08 -12.02 3.74
C LYS A 137 12.21 -12.30 2.52
N LEU A 138 11.69 -11.25 1.88
CA LEU A 138 10.83 -11.37 0.70
C LEU A 138 11.62 -11.72 -0.57
N PHE A 139 12.84 -11.23 -0.72
CA PHE A 139 13.69 -11.43 -1.90
C PHE A 139 15.07 -11.97 -1.49
N PRO A 140 15.15 -13.25 -1.07
CA PRO A 140 16.41 -13.87 -0.67
C PRO A 140 17.40 -13.89 -1.84
N GLY A 141 18.69 -13.70 -1.55
CA GLY A 141 19.75 -13.69 -2.57
C GLY A 141 19.86 -12.41 -3.41
N ILE A 142 18.92 -11.46 -3.26
CA ILE A 142 18.93 -10.18 -3.99
C ILE A 142 19.44 -9.04 -3.10
N ARG A 143 20.36 -8.25 -3.65
CA ARG A 143 20.90 -7.02 -3.06
C ARG A 143 20.01 -5.83 -3.39
N SER A 144 19.53 -5.12 -2.38
CA SER A 144 18.88 -3.82 -2.59
C SER A 144 19.94 -2.76 -2.87
N ARG A 145 19.82 -2.02 -3.99
CA ARG A 145 20.74 -0.95 -4.40
C ARG A 145 19.94 0.33 -4.72
N PRO A 146 19.40 1.04 -3.71
CA PRO A 146 18.70 2.30 -3.95
C PRO A 146 19.65 3.38 -4.45
N CYS A 147 19.21 4.16 -5.44
CA CYS A 147 20.04 5.19 -6.05
C CYS A 147 19.59 6.60 -5.69
N THR A 148 20.55 7.51 -5.59
CA THR A 148 20.34 8.95 -5.38
C THR A 148 21.32 9.79 -6.22
N LEU A 149 21.22 11.11 -6.15
CA LEU A 149 22.05 12.04 -6.93
C LEU A 149 23.54 11.84 -6.64
N ASN A 150 24.35 11.93 -7.71
CA ASN A 150 25.78 11.70 -7.64
C ASN A 150 26.52 12.68 -6.72
N PHE A 151 26.05 13.92 -6.67
CA PHE A 151 26.66 15.01 -5.89
C PHE A 151 26.77 14.68 -4.41
N HIS A 152 25.82 13.95 -3.83
CA HIS A 152 25.85 13.63 -2.41
C HIS A 152 27.08 12.80 -1.99
N PHE A 153 27.69 12.05 -2.92
CA PHE A 153 28.82 11.16 -2.63
C PHE A 153 30.18 11.87 -2.55
N ILE A 154 30.23 13.18 -2.82
CA ILE A 154 31.43 14.02 -2.64
C ILE A 154 31.36 14.92 -1.40
N ILE A 155 30.22 14.97 -0.70
CA ILE A 155 30.03 15.80 0.49
C ILE A 155 30.61 15.08 1.72
N PRO A 156 31.57 15.68 2.45
CA PRO A 156 32.15 15.10 3.66
C PRO A 156 31.08 14.72 4.69
N PHE A 157 31.29 13.58 5.37
CA PHE A 157 30.36 12.96 6.34
C PHE A 157 29.02 12.48 5.75
N PHE A 158 28.32 13.31 4.98
CA PHE A 158 27.04 12.94 4.37
C PHE A 158 27.19 11.73 3.44
N ARG A 159 28.28 11.68 2.66
CA ARG A 159 28.59 10.52 1.81
C ARG A 159 28.67 9.21 2.61
N GLU A 160 29.22 9.22 3.82
CA GLU A 160 29.40 8.00 4.63
C GLU A 160 28.05 7.52 5.16
N VAL A 161 27.15 8.43 5.48
CA VAL A 161 25.76 8.10 5.86
C VAL A 161 25.05 7.40 4.71
N LEU A 162 25.13 7.95 3.49
CA LEU A 162 24.51 7.35 2.31
C LEU A 162 25.11 5.98 1.96
N LEU A 163 26.44 5.87 1.97
CA LEU A 163 27.14 4.62 1.72
C LEU A 163 26.82 3.57 2.79
N SER A 164 26.62 3.99 4.04
CA SER A 164 26.21 3.10 5.14
C SER A 164 24.79 2.56 4.98
N TRP A 165 23.90 3.28 4.31
CA TRP A 165 22.60 2.75 3.89
C TRP A 165 22.67 1.91 2.60
N GLY A 166 23.84 1.80 2.00
CA GLY A 166 24.01 1.10 0.73
C GLY A 166 23.41 1.89 -0.43
N LEU A 167 23.33 3.22 -0.38
CA LEU A 167 22.91 3.98 -1.55
C LEU A 167 24.03 4.03 -2.60
N ALA A 168 23.64 4.19 -3.86
CA ALA A 168 24.54 4.36 -5.00
C ALA A 168 24.17 5.60 -5.83
N SER A 169 25.06 6.01 -6.73
CA SER A 169 24.76 7.06 -7.71
C SER A 169 23.76 6.56 -8.75
N CYS A 170 22.78 7.39 -9.10
CA CYS A 170 21.86 7.16 -10.21
C CYS A 170 22.48 7.44 -11.59
N ALA A 171 23.76 7.81 -11.67
CA ALA A 171 24.46 7.98 -12.93
C ALA A 171 24.50 6.67 -13.71
N SER A 172 24.29 6.71 -15.03
CA SER A 172 24.19 5.52 -15.89
C SER A 172 25.37 4.56 -15.74
N LYS A 173 26.60 5.08 -15.57
CA LYS A 173 27.81 4.27 -15.34
C LYS A 173 27.73 3.43 -14.06
N SER A 174 27.18 4.01 -12.99
CA SER A 174 26.98 3.35 -11.69
C SER A 174 25.90 2.30 -11.74
N VAL A 175 24.77 2.65 -12.36
CA VAL A 175 23.67 1.71 -12.58
C VAL A 175 24.17 0.53 -13.41
N MET A 176 24.86 0.80 -14.52
CA MET A 176 25.42 -0.24 -15.39
C MET A 176 26.40 -1.14 -14.65
N SER A 177 27.34 -0.60 -13.86
CA SER A 177 28.32 -1.43 -13.14
C SER A 177 27.67 -2.39 -12.13
N MET A 178 26.56 -2.01 -11.51
CA MET A 178 25.78 -2.89 -10.63
C MET A 178 24.98 -3.93 -11.41
N LEU A 179 24.42 -3.57 -12.57
CA LEU A 179 23.62 -4.47 -13.40
C LEU A 179 24.45 -5.45 -14.23
N THR A 180 25.73 -5.16 -14.48
CA THR A 180 26.67 -6.08 -15.13
C THR A 180 27.53 -6.86 -14.14
N ALA A 181 27.32 -6.68 -12.83
CA ALA A 181 28.02 -7.45 -11.82
C ALA A 181 27.65 -8.95 -11.93
N SER A 182 28.65 -9.82 -11.77
CA SER A 182 28.48 -11.26 -11.91
C SER A 182 27.41 -11.80 -10.95
N ASN A 183 26.55 -12.69 -11.45
CA ASN A 183 25.60 -13.45 -10.65
C ASN A 183 26.16 -14.79 -10.15
N ASN A 184 27.43 -15.11 -10.44
CA ASN A 184 28.06 -16.36 -9.99
C ASN A 184 28.27 -16.35 -8.46
N PRO A 185 27.76 -17.32 -7.70
CA PRO A 185 27.96 -17.42 -6.25
C PRO A 185 29.43 -17.35 -5.81
N GLN A 186 30.35 -17.87 -6.63
CA GLN A 186 31.78 -17.93 -6.32
C GLN A 186 32.54 -16.63 -6.61
N HIS A 187 31.91 -15.67 -7.29
CA HIS A 187 32.53 -14.38 -7.53
C HIS A 187 32.88 -13.70 -6.20
N PRO A 188 34.08 -13.07 -6.04
CA PRO A 188 34.52 -12.52 -4.75
C PRO A 188 33.52 -11.57 -4.07
N VAL A 189 32.80 -10.77 -4.87
CA VAL A 189 31.76 -9.85 -4.37
C VAL A 189 30.56 -10.61 -3.77
N ASN A 190 30.23 -11.77 -4.32
CA ASN A 190 29.08 -12.59 -3.92
C ASN A 190 29.38 -13.49 -2.72
N ARG A 191 30.60 -14.01 -2.62
CA ARG A 191 31.04 -14.76 -1.44
C ARG A 191 30.99 -13.95 -0.14
N LYS A 192 31.17 -12.63 -0.22
CA LYS A 192 31.23 -11.75 0.96
C LYS A 192 29.91 -11.63 1.72
N ASP A 193 28.77 -11.63 1.04
CA ASP A 193 27.45 -11.41 1.65
C ASP A 193 26.39 -12.45 1.26
N GLY A 194 26.78 -13.49 0.52
CA GLY A 194 25.93 -14.62 0.12
C GLY A 194 24.85 -14.26 -0.90
N ARG A 195 24.91 -13.09 -1.53
CA ARG A 195 23.93 -12.65 -2.52
C ARG A 195 24.52 -12.66 -3.92
N THR A 196 23.70 -12.95 -4.91
CA THR A 196 24.13 -13.13 -6.30
C THR A 196 23.54 -12.08 -7.22
N ALA A 197 22.36 -11.56 -6.92
CA ALA A 197 21.65 -10.60 -7.77
C ALA A 197 21.65 -9.19 -7.17
N ASN A 198 21.54 -8.16 -8.02
CA ASN A 198 21.32 -6.76 -7.66
C ASN A 198 19.94 -6.29 -8.11
N ALA A 199 19.18 -5.66 -7.23
CA ALA A 199 18.00 -4.87 -7.53
C ALA A 199 18.36 -3.38 -7.42
N VAL A 200 18.64 -2.75 -8.55
CA VAL A 200 18.92 -1.32 -8.63
C VAL A 200 17.61 -0.55 -8.60
N VAL A 201 17.38 0.19 -7.53
CA VAL A 201 16.11 0.91 -7.33
C VAL A 201 16.24 2.35 -7.82
N LEU A 202 15.48 2.68 -8.85
CA LEU A 202 15.44 3.99 -9.48
C LEU A 202 14.07 4.61 -9.29
N VAL A 203 14.04 5.82 -8.73
CA VAL A 203 12.83 6.64 -8.75
C VAL A 203 12.79 7.43 -10.04
N VAL A 204 12.19 6.84 -11.07
CA VAL A 204 12.35 7.27 -12.48
C VAL A 204 11.82 8.67 -12.74
N GLY A 205 10.71 9.04 -12.11
CA GLY A 205 10.15 10.40 -12.23
C GLY A 205 11.07 11.48 -11.66
N GLY A 206 11.92 11.11 -10.69
CA GLY A 206 12.94 11.96 -10.09
C GLY A 206 12.40 13.26 -9.50
N ALA A 207 13.28 14.26 -9.43
CA ALA A 207 12.96 15.59 -8.91
C ALA A 207 11.85 16.32 -9.71
N ALA A 208 11.61 15.95 -10.97
CA ALA A 208 10.52 16.54 -11.76
C ALA A 208 9.14 16.05 -11.29
N GLU A 209 9.04 14.82 -10.81
CA GLU A 209 7.77 14.26 -10.33
C GLU A 209 7.38 14.80 -8.94
N SER A 210 8.37 15.12 -8.09
CA SER A 210 8.11 15.69 -6.76
C SER A 210 7.35 17.02 -6.80
N LEU A 211 7.51 17.77 -7.89
CA LEU A 211 6.85 19.03 -8.19
C LEU A 211 5.34 18.90 -8.51
N HIS A 212 4.87 17.67 -8.75
CA HIS A 212 3.47 17.33 -9.02
C HIS A 212 2.80 16.58 -7.86
N CYS A 213 3.51 16.37 -6.75
CA CYS A 213 3.01 15.66 -5.58
C CYS A 213 1.80 16.38 -4.99
N ARG A 214 0.62 15.75 -5.06
CA ARG A 214 -0.63 16.26 -4.48
C ARG A 214 -1.39 15.10 -3.82
N PRO A 215 -1.93 15.29 -2.61
CA PRO A 215 -2.74 14.26 -1.96
C PRO A 215 -3.85 13.74 -2.87
N GLY A 216 -4.02 12.42 -2.91
CA GLY A 216 -5.00 11.74 -3.76
C GLY A 216 -4.71 11.72 -5.26
N SER A 217 -3.61 12.31 -5.75
CA SER A 217 -3.31 12.38 -7.19
C SER A 217 -1.94 11.77 -7.53
N TYR A 218 -1.95 10.69 -8.31
CA TYR A 218 -0.75 10.03 -8.83
C TYR A 218 -0.45 10.54 -10.23
N ARG A 219 0.32 11.63 -10.33
CA ARG A 219 0.81 12.17 -11.60
C ARG A 219 2.26 11.78 -11.79
N LEU A 220 2.53 10.90 -12.76
CA LEU A 220 3.85 10.34 -12.99
C LEU A 220 4.58 11.03 -14.16
N VAL A 221 5.87 11.29 -13.99
CA VAL A 221 6.75 11.80 -15.05
C VAL A 221 7.46 10.62 -15.70
N LEU A 222 6.75 9.91 -16.58
CA LEU A 222 7.21 8.65 -17.17
C LEU A 222 7.28 8.64 -18.70
N LYS A 223 6.34 9.28 -19.41
CA LYS A 223 6.17 9.14 -20.87
C LYS A 223 7.47 9.33 -21.69
N ASN A 224 8.28 10.32 -21.31
CA ASN A 224 9.52 10.64 -22.01
C ASN A 224 10.78 10.12 -21.29
N ARG A 225 10.64 9.37 -20.19
CA ARG A 225 11.75 8.87 -19.38
C ARG A 225 12.11 7.44 -19.79
N LYS A 226 12.74 7.27 -20.96
CA LYS A 226 13.05 5.93 -21.50
C LYS A 226 14.46 5.41 -21.19
N GLY A 227 15.28 6.21 -20.51
CA GLY A 227 16.69 5.89 -20.25
C GLY A 227 16.90 4.62 -19.41
N PHE A 228 16.00 4.31 -18.48
CA PHE A 228 16.09 3.08 -17.68
C PHE A 228 15.82 1.82 -18.52
N CYS A 229 14.91 1.88 -19.51
CA CYS A 229 14.68 0.81 -20.48
C CYS A 229 15.93 0.57 -21.33
N LYS A 230 16.56 1.63 -21.83
CA LYS A 230 17.85 1.54 -22.54
C LYS A 230 18.91 0.82 -21.72
N ILE A 231 19.08 1.21 -20.45
CA ILE A 231 20.05 0.59 -19.54
C ILE A 231 19.69 -0.87 -19.25
N ALA A 232 18.41 -1.19 -19.09
CA ALA A 232 17.94 -2.56 -18.89
C ALA A 232 18.34 -3.45 -20.07
N ILE A 233 18.05 -3.02 -21.30
CA ILE A 233 18.40 -3.76 -22.51
C ILE A 233 19.92 -3.90 -22.66
N GLN A 234 20.69 -2.84 -22.41
CA GLN A 234 22.16 -2.90 -22.50
C GLN A 234 22.81 -3.84 -21.46
N SER A 235 22.17 -4.03 -20.32
CA SER A 235 22.65 -4.93 -19.27
C SER A 235 22.06 -6.33 -19.33
N GLY A 236 20.93 -6.53 -20.02
CA GLY A 236 20.10 -7.74 -19.92
C GLY A 236 19.33 -7.83 -18.59
N ALA A 237 19.24 -6.74 -17.83
CA ALA A 237 18.53 -6.71 -16.56
C ALA A 237 17.01 -6.70 -16.78
N SER A 238 16.27 -7.38 -15.92
CA SER A 238 14.80 -7.32 -15.94
C SER A 238 14.31 -6.02 -15.30
N VAL A 239 13.27 -5.41 -15.88
CA VAL A 239 12.65 -4.19 -15.33
C VAL A 239 11.43 -4.57 -14.49
N VAL A 240 11.34 -4.05 -13.28
CA VAL A 240 10.27 -4.36 -12.32
C VAL A 240 9.52 -3.07 -11.97
N PRO A 241 8.20 -2.98 -12.22
CA PRO A 241 7.40 -1.84 -11.79
C PRO A 241 7.20 -1.87 -10.27
N VAL A 242 7.38 -0.73 -9.61
CA VAL A 242 7.18 -0.58 -8.16
C VAL A 242 6.30 0.64 -7.90
N ILE A 243 5.26 0.47 -7.09
CA ILE A 243 4.33 1.55 -6.72
C ILE A 243 4.31 1.76 -5.21
N ASN A 244 4.51 3.00 -4.77
CA ASN A 244 4.47 3.47 -3.39
C ASN A 244 3.12 4.19 -3.13
N PHE A 245 2.11 3.45 -2.69
CA PHE A 245 0.83 4.03 -2.30
C PHE A 245 0.96 4.82 -0.99
N GLY A 246 0.32 5.98 -0.93
CA GLY A 246 0.30 6.92 0.20
C GLY A 246 1.43 7.97 0.17
N GLU A 247 2.41 7.83 -0.73
CA GLU A 247 3.56 8.72 -0.83
C GLU A 247 3.15 10.17 -1.17
N VAL A 248 2.11 10.34 -2.00
CA VAL A 248 1.61 11.67 -2.40
C VAL A 248 0.81 12.38 -1.30
N ASP A 249 0.41 11.65 -0.26
CA ASP A 249 -0.43 12.15 0.84
C ASP A 249 0.38 12.65 2.04
N LEU A 250 1.72 12.53 1.98
CA LEU A 250 2.61 12.91 3.07
C LEU A 250 2.69 14.43 3.24
N PHE A 251 2.55 15.19 2.15
CA PHE A 251 2.73 16.64 2.15
C PHE A 251 1.64 17.33 1.33
N ASP A 252 1.30 18.56 1.73
CA ASP A 252 0.54 19.48 0.89
C ASP A 252 1.55 20.28 0.08
N GLN A 253 1.17 20.77 -1.11
CA GLN A 253 1.95 21.74 -1.85
C GLN A 253 1.03 22.87 -2.32
N PRO A 254 1.49 24.14 -2.31
CA PRO A 254 0.70 25.25 -2.85
C PRO A 254 0.44 25.03 -4.35
N PRO A 255 -0.66 25.55 -4.91
CA PRO A 255 -0.89 25.51 -6.35
C PRO A 255 0.30 26.12 -7.12
N ASN A 256 0.85 25.36 -8.07
CA ASN A 256 1.94 25.80 -8.96
C ASN A 256 1.68 25.28 -10.40
N PRO A 257 0.64 25.78 -11.07
CA PRO A 257 0.35 25.39 -12.45
C PRO A 257 1.50 25.75 -13.40
N ILE A 258 1.58 25.05 -14.52
CA ILE A 258 2.59 25.32 -15.57
C ILE A 258 2.45 26.77 -16.03
N GLY A 259 3.57 27.49 -16.12
CA GLY A 259 3.61 28.92 -16.47
C GLY A 259 3.47 29.89 -15.29
N SER A 260 3.10 29.44 -14.08
CA SER A 260 3.08 30.32 -12.90
C SER A 260 4.50 30.76 -12.50
N GLY A 261 4.63 31.94 -11.88
CA GLY A 261 5.93 32.45 -11.41
C GLY A 261 6.67 31.47 -10.49
N LEU A 262 5.94 30.84 -9.55
CA LEU A 262 6.51 29.80 -8.67
C LEU A 262 7.00 28.59 -9.48
N ARG A 263 6.24 28.11 -10.46
CA ARG A 263 6.66 27.00 -11.33
C ARG A 263 7.90 27.36 -12.13
N ASN A 264 7.93 28.55 -12.74
CA ASN A 264 9.05 29.01 -13.57
C ASN A 264 10.34 29.10 -12.74
N PHE A 265 10.26 29.62 -11.51
CA PHE A 265 11.39 29.62 -10.57
C PHE A 265 11.85 28.19 -10.22
N GLN A 266 10.92 27.30 -9.87
CA GLN A 266 11.24 25.90 -9.55
C GLN A 266 11.90 25.17 -10.71
N GLU A 267 11.43 25.40 -11.94
CA GLU A 267 12.00 24.82 -13.14
C GLU A 267 13.37 25.40 -13.48
N TRP A 268 13.56 26.70 -13.32
CA TRP A 268 14.86 27.35 -13.47
C TRP A 268 15.90 26.77 -12.51
N VAL A 269 15.59 26.65 -11.20
CA VAL A 269 16.51 26.03 -10.22
C VAL A 269 16.81 24.58 -10.59
N LYS A 270 15.77 23.81 -10.93
CA LYS A 270 15.91 22.39 -11.32
C LYS A 270 16.77 22.21 -12.57
N ASN A 271 16.58 23.04 -13.59
CA ASN A 271 17.34 22.95 -14.84
C ASN A 271 18.80 23.40 -14.65
N THR A 272 19.06 24.29 -13.69
CA THR A 272 20.41 24.80 -13.39
C THR A 272 21.19 23.86 -12.46
N THR A 273 20.54 23.26 -11.46
CA THR A 273 21.20 22.53 -10.37
C THR A 273 20.88 21.03 -10.31
N GLY A 274 19.85 20.58 -11.02
CA GLY A 274 19.30 19.23 -10.90
C GLY A 274 18.39 19.00 -9.68
N ILE A 275 18.31 19.97 -8.76
CA ILE A 275 17.50 19.90 -7.53
C ILE A 275 16.17 20.61 -7.76
N ALA A 276 15.05 19.97 -7.44
CA ALA A 276 13.75 20.61 -7.49
C ALA A 276 13.38 21.22 -6.12
N PRO A 277 13.30 22.55 -5.98
CA PRO A 277 12.86 23.18 -4.73
C PRO A 277 11.34 23.04 -4.61
N ALA A 278 10.88 21.86 -4.19
CA ALA A 278 9.47 21.63 -3.94
C ALA A 278 9.02 22.45 -2.71
N ALA A 279 8.08 23.37 -2.91
CA ALA A 279 7.39 24.01 -1.80
C ALA A 279 6.39 23.01 -1.23
N PHE A 280 6.54 22.64 0.04
CA PHE A 280 5.65 21.68 0.69
C PHE A 280 5.31 22.10 2.12
N ARG A 281 4.20 21.56 2.62
CA ARG A 281 3.74 21.74 4.00
C ARG A 281 3.31 20.40 4.57
N GLY A 282 4.06 19.94 5.57
CA GLY A 282 3.70 18.83 6.43
C GLY A 282 3.07 19.33 7.73
N ARG A 283 3.43 18.67 8.83
CA ARG A 283 3.05 18.99 10.21
C ARG A 283 4.27 19.38 11.05
N GLY A 284 4.01 19.93 12.22
CA GLY A 284 5.01 20.23 13.22
C GLY A 284 5.20 19.09 14.21
N PHE A 285 6.18 19.29 15.09
CA PHE A 285 6.44 18.37 16.19
C PHE A 285 5.31 18.45 17.24
N PHE A 286 4.95 19.67 17.65
CA PHE A 286 3.95 19.96 18.68
C PHE A 286 2.60 20.46 18.13
N GLN A 287 2.43 20.59 16.81
CA GLN A 287 1.17 20.94 16.16
C GLN A 287 1.04 20.26 14.79
N TYR A 288 -0.16 20.18 14.24
CA TYR A 288 -0.50 19.41 13.04
C TYR A 288 -0.77 20.25 11.79
N THR A 289 -0.73 21.58 11.90
CA THR A 289 -1.15 22.53 10.86
C THR A 289 -0.06 22.89 9.86
N TYR A 290 1.19 23.07 10.30
CA TYR A 290 2.30 23.47 9.43
C TYR A 290 3.64 22.87 9.88
N GLY A 291 4.61 22.78 8.99
CA GLY A 291 5.96 22.31 9.33
C GLY A 291 6.55 21.40 8.28
N ILE A 292 7.71 20.84 8.58
CA ILE A 292 8.51 20.03 7.66
C ILE A 292 8.34 18.52 7.88
N ILE A 293 7.66 18.10 8.97
CA ILE A 293 7.49 16.67 9.26
C ILE A 293 6.37 16.13 8.36
N PRO A 294 6.56 15.01 7.65
CA PRO A 294 5.53 14.40 6.83
C PRO A 294 4.28 14.05 7.65
N ARG A 295 3.11 14.03 7.03
CA ARG A 295 1.88 13.57 7.69
C ARG A 295 1.95 12.06 7.92
N ARG A 296 1.32 11.61 9.02
CA ARG A 296 1.19 10.19 9.35
C ARG A 296 0.17 9.54 8.41
N ARG A 297 0.65 8.90 7.34
CA ARG A 297 -0.17 8.15 6.38
C ARG A 297 0.42 6.76 6.16
N PRO A 298 -0.42 5.73 5.95
CA PRO A 298 0.04 4.41 5.52
C PRO A 298 0.89 4.51 4.25
N LEU A 299 2.02 3.81 4.20
CA LEU A 299 2.84 3.64 2.99
C LEU A 299 2.83 2.17 2.56
N ASN A 300 2.24 1.86 1.41
CA ASN A 300 2.20 0.51 0.88
C ASN A 300 2.99 0.46 -0.42
N THR A 301 4.14 -0.21 -0.40
CA THR A 301 4.94 -0.40 -1.61
C THR A 301 4.65 -1.76 -2.21
N VAL A 302 4.21 -1.80 -3.47
CA VAL A 302 3.91 -3.02 -4.21
C VAL A 302 4.96 -3.22 -5.29
N ILE A 303 5.61 -4.39 -5.30
CA ILE A 303 6.58 -4.79 -6.33
C ILE A 303 5.86 -5.72 -7.31
N GLY A 304 5.79 -5.30 -8.57
CA GLY A 304 5.15 -6.06 -9.65
C GLY A 304 6.01 -7.16 -10.26
N ALA A 305 5.51 -7.76 -11.35
CA ALA A 305 6.21 -8.81 -12.08
C ALA A 305 7.37 -8.24 -12.95
N PRO A 306 8.47 -8.98 -13.11
CA PRO A 306 9.59 -8.55 -13.94
C PRO A 306 9.26 -8.65 -15.43
N ILE A 307 9.66 -7.63 -16.19
CA ILE A 307 9.70 -7.65 -17.65
C ILE A 307 11.13 -7.96 -18.05
N HIS A 308 11.36 -9.17 -18.56
CA HIS A 308 12.69 -9.62 -18.92
C HIS A 308 13.16 -8.94 -20.22
N THR A 309 14.47 -8.64 -20.28
CA THR A 309 15.11 -8.05 -21.45
C THR A 309 16.25 -8.95 -21.90
N GLN A 310 16.48 -9.00 -23.21
CA GLN A 310 17.66 -9.64 -23.77
C GLN A 310 18.76 -8.59 -23.93
N LYS A 311 20.00 -8.98 -23.60
CA LYS A 311 21.13 -8.07 -23.66
C LYS A 311 21.39 -7.63 -25.11
N ASN A 312 21.38 -6.33 -25.36
CA ASN A 312 21.83 -5.73 -26.61
C ASN A 312 22.61 -4.44 -26.30
N ASP A 313 23.89 -4.40 -26.66
CA ASP A 313 24.78 -3.27 -26.36
C ASP A 313 24.38 -1.98 -27.10
N LYS A 314 23.69 -2.11 -28.25
CA LYS A 314 23.23 -1.00 -29.10
C LYS A 314 21.73 -1.16 -29.41
N PRO A 315 20.84 -1.00 -28.42
CA PRO A 315 19.40 -1.11 -28.64
C PRO A 315 18.91 -0.02 -29.58
N THR A 316 18.00 -0.38 -30.48
CA THR A 316 17.32 0.58 -31.35
C THR A 316 16.30 1.39 -30.55
N GLN A 317 15.85 2.53 -31.08
CA GLN A 317 14.79 3.30 -30.44
C GLN A 317 13.47 2.50 -30.36
N ALA A 318 13.21 1.64 -31.35
CA ALA A 318 12.04 0.76 -31.36
C ALA A 318 12.09 -0.26 -30.19
N ASP A 319 13.25 -0.86 -29.92
CA ASP A 319 13.42 -1.79 -28.80
C ASP A 319 13.15 -1.10 -27.45
N ILE A 320 13.64 0.15 -27.31
CA ILE A 320 13.45 0.97 -26.12
C ILE A 320 11.97 1.33 -25.94
N ASP A 321 11.29 1.66 -27.03
CA ASP A 321 9.89 2.08 -27.04
C ASP A 321 8.95 0.92 -26.72
N ASP A 322 9.18 -0.26 -27.31
CA ASP A 322 8.42 -1.49 -27.02
C ASP A 322 8.53 -1.88 -25.52
N LEU A 323 9.75 -1.90 -24.98
CA LEU A 323 9.94 -2.18 -23.55
C LEU A 323 9.27 -1.12 -22.66
N HIS A 324 9.36 0.15 -23.04
CA HIS A 324 8.77 1.25 -22.28
C HIS A 324 7.23 1.18 -22.30
N GLU A 325 6.62 0.81 -23.42
CA GLU A 325 5.17 0.62 -23.53
C GLU A 325 4.69 -0.55 -22.67
N LYS A 326 5.36 -1.71 -22.76
CA LYS A 326 5.10 -2.87 -21.89
C LYS A 326 5.23 -2.52 -20.41
N PHE A 327 6.26 -1.75 -20.06
CA PHE A 327 6.46 -1.25 -18.71
C PHE A 327 5.33 -0.33 -18.25
N CYS A 328 4.91 0.63 -19.07
CA CYS A 328 3.83 1.55 -18.75
C CYS A 328 2.51 0.81 -18.53
N LYS A 329 2.19 -0.16 -19.40
CA LYS A 329 1.00 -1.02 -19.24
C LYS A 329 1.06 -1.80 -17.93
N SER A 330 2.17 -2.48 -17.66
CA SER A 330 2.36 -3.26 -16.42
C SER A 330 2.27 -2.39 -15.16
N LEU A 331 2.81 -1.17 -15.18
CA LEU A 331 2.71 -0.21 -14.07
C LEU A 331 1.26 0.26 -13.85
N VAL A 332 0.51 0.55 -14.91
CA VAL A 332 -0.90 0.95 -14.83
C VAL A 332 -1.76 -0.21 -14.31
N ASP A 333 -1.50 -1.43 -14.76
CA ASP A 333 -2.19 -2.63 -14.26
C ASP A 333 -1.89 -2.84 -12.78
N LEU A 334 -0.62 -2.77 -12.37
CA LEU A 334 -0.20 -2.87 -10.98
C LEU A 334 -0.90 -1.81 -10.09
N PHE A 335 -1.00 -0.57 -10.59
CA PHE A 335 -1.70 0.52 -9.91
C PHE A 335 -3.18 0.19 -9.75
N ASN A 336 -3.85 -0.19 -10.85
CA ASN A 336 -5.29 -0.45 -10.85
C ASN A 336 -5.68 -1.64 -9.97
N THR A 337 -4.85 -2.68 -9.90
CA THR A 337 -5.09 -3.84 -9.06
C THR A 337 -4.94 -3.54 -7.56
N HIS A 338 -4.10 -2.57 -7.17
CA HIS A 338 -3.75 -2.33 -5.76
C HIS A 338 -4.18 -0.95 -5.22
N LYS A 339 -4.80 -0.09 -6.02
CA LYS A 339 -5.24 1.26 -5.60
C LYS A 339 -6.40 1.26 -4.60
N SER A 340 -7.08 0.13 -4.43
CA SER A 340 -8.30 0.01 -3.64
C SER A 340 -8.07 -0.79 -2.35
N ASN A 341 -8.16 -0.10 -1.20
CA ASN A 341 -8.53 -0.75 0.08
C ASN A 341 -10.06 -0.80 0.12
N THR A 342 -10.67 -1.96 0.34
CA THR A 342 -12.10 -2.20 0.06
C THR A 342 -12.80 -2.92 1.20
N GLY A 343 -13.95 -2.41 1.62
CA GLY A 343 -14.91 -3.14 2.47
C GLY A 343 -16.16 -3.51 1.68
N CYS A 344 -16.96 -4.44 2.19
CA CYS A 344 -18.11 -5.04 1.50
C CYS A 344 -18.99 -4.01 0.77
N PHE A 345 -19.39 -2.94 1.46
CA PHE A 345 -20.25 -1.91 0.88
C PHE A 345 -19.59 -1.18 -0.29
N LEU A 346 -18.31 -0.82 -0.17
CA LEU A 346 -17.54 -0.18 -1.26
C LEU A 346 -17.25 -1.15 -2.41
N SER A 347 -17.16 -2.45 -2.11
CA SER A 347 -16.90 -3.48 -3.11
C SER A 347 -18.13 -3.77 -3.97
N PHE A 348 -19.33 -3.73 -3.38
CA PHE A 348 -20.53 -4.29 -4.00
C PHE A 348 -21.68 -3.30 -4.19
N ALA A 349 -21.78 -2.22 -3.39
CA ALA A 349 -22.82 -1.19 -3.57
C ALA A 349 -22.32 0.02 -4.37
N THR A 350 -21.01 0.13 -4.60
CA THR A 350 -20.39 1.18 -5.41
C THR A 350 -19.38 0.57 -6.38
N ASP A 351 -19.01 1.30 -7.44
CA ASP A 351 -17.94 0.85 -8.36
C ASP A 351 -16.55 1.40 -7.98
N THR A 352 -16.38 1.87 -6.75
CA THR A 352 -15.13 2.51 -6.29
C THR A 352 -13.94 1.54 -6.35
N THR A 353 -14.22 0.24 -6.33
CA THR A 353 -13.26 -0.86 -6.29
C THR A 353 -13.14 -1.59 -7.62
N GLY A 354 -13.95 -1.21 -8.62
CA GLY A 354 -13.94 -1.79 -9.96
C GLY A 354 -14.66 -3.12 -10.09
N PHE A 355 -15.71 -3.39 -9.30
CA PHE A 355 -16.49 -4.63 -9.41
C PHE A 355 -16.95 -4.91 -10.84
N TYR A 356 -17.51 -3.91 -11.52
CA TYR A 356 -18.02 -4.08 -12.89
C TYR A 356 -16.91 -4.28 -13.92
N LYS A 357 -15.67 -3.90 -13.59
CA LYS A 357 -14.48 -4.22 -14.39
C LYS A 357 -14.08 -5.69 -14.25
N PHE A 358 -14.17 -6.25 -13.05
CA PHE A 358 -13.82 -7.65 -12.79
C PHE A 358 -14.91 -8.63 -13.24
N PHE A 359 -16.18 -8.21 -13.14
CA PHE A 359 -17.35 -9.02 -13.46
C PHE A 359 -18.26 -8.29 -14.45
N PRO A 360 -17.82 -8.11 -15.71
CA PRO A 360 -18.60 -7.41 -16.71
C PRO A 360 -19.93 -8.12 -16.97
N GLY A 361 -21.01 -7.35 -17.12
CA GLY A 361 -22.37 -7.87 -17.36
C GLY A 361 -23.12 -8.34 -16.11
N ILE A 362 -22.47 -8.36 -14.93
CA ILE A 362 -23.10 -8.74 -13.66
C ILE A 362 -23.45 -7.50 -12.84
N ARG A 363 -24.73 -7.33 -12.51
CA ARG A 363 -25.25 -6.32 -11.61
C ARG A 363 -25.08 -6.77 -10.16
N SER A 364 -24.34 -6.01 -9.35
CA SER A 364 -24.26 -6.28 -7.91
C SER A 364 -25.48 -5.69 -7.18
N ARG A 365 -26.08 -6.46 -6.27
CA ARG A 365 -27.24 -6.08 -5.47
C ARG A 365 -26.98 -6.41 -4.01
N VAL A 366 -26.52 -5.43 -3.23
CA VAL A 366 -26.37 -5.58 -1.79
C VAL A 366 -27.77 -5.62 -1.16
N VAL A 367 -28.02 -6.59 -0.29
CA VAL A 367 -29.31 -6.69 0.40
C VAL A 367 -29.22 -6.21 1.84
N THR A 368 -30.32 -5.61 2.32
CA THR A 368 -30.42 -5.03 3.67
C THR A 368 -31.75 -5.41 4.33
N LEU A 369 -31.83 -5.22 5.65
CA LEU A 369 -33.06 -5.36 6.43
C LEU A 369 -34.20 -4.53 5.85
N ASP A 370 -35.39 -5.10 5.76
CA ASP A 370 -36.59 -4.44 5.21
C ASP A 370 -36.94 -3.15 5.96
N PHE A 371 -36.64 -3.08 7.26
CA PHE A 371 -36.82 -1.86 8.04
C PHE A 371 -36.08 -0.65 7.45
N HIS A 372 -34.87 -0.85 6.89
CA HIS A 372 -34.14 0.22 6.23
C HIS A 372 -34.89 0.78 5.00
N LEU A 373 -35.70 -0.04 4.35
CA LEU A 373 -36.52 0.33 3.19
C LEU A 373 -37.89 0.92 3.58
N LEU A 374 -38.21 1.00 4.88
CA LEU A 374 -39.40 1.68 5.38
C LEU A 374 -39.14 3.14 5.80
N VAL A 375 -37.87 3.49 6.06
CA VAL A 375 -37.47 4.84 6.49
C VAL A 375 -37.34 5.75 5.27
N PRO A 376 -38.19 6.78 5.06
CA PRO A 376 -38.34 7.45 3.76
C PRO A 376 -37.04 7.94 3.11
N LEU A 377 -36.26 8.80 3.78
CA LEU A 377 -35.02 9.35 3.21
C LEU A 377 -33.91 8.29 3.09
N PHE A 378 -33.87 7.34 4.01
CA PHE A 378 -32.87 6.27 3.98
C PHE A 378 -33.19 5.24 2.89
N ARG A 379 -34.47 4.99 2.63
CA ARG A 379 -34.97 4.14 1.54
C ARG A 379 -34.51 4.67 0.19
N GLU A 380 -34.74 5.96 -0.08
CA GLU A 380 -34.31 6.56 -1.35
C GLU A 380 -32.79 6.48 -1.52
N LEU A 381 -32.04 6.66 -0.43
CA LEU A 381 -30.58 6.50 -0.44
C LEU A 381 -30.17 5.04 -0.74
N CYS A 382 -30.81 4.06 -0.10
CA CYS A 382 -30.59 2.64 -0.38
C CYS A 382 -30.89 2.31 -1.86
N PHE A 383 -32.02 2.78 -2.40
CA PHE A 383 -32.38 2.55 -3.80
C PHE A 383 -31.40 3.24 -4.77
N SER A 384 -30.89 4.42 -4.43
CA SER A 384 -29.85 5.10 -5.22
C SER A 384 -28.54 4.29 -5.33
N TRP A 385 -28.26 3.44 -4.34
CA TRP A 385 -27.12 2.52 -4.33
C TRP A 385 -27.45 1.12 -4.85
N GLY A 386 -28.65 0.91 -5.40
CA GLY A 386 -29.09 -0.40 -5.89
C GLY A 386 -29.31 -1.44 -4.79
N VAL A 387 -29.44 -1.01 -3.53
CA VAL A 387 -29.68 -1.89 -2.37
C VAL A 387 -31.11 -2.44 -2.43
N ALA A 388 -31.27 -3.71 -2.08
CA ALA A 388 -32.55 -4.41 -2.10
C ALA A 388 -32.91 -5.06 -0.76
N SER A 389 -34.13 -5.59 -0.67
CA SER A 389 -34.61 -6.34 0.50
C SER A 389 -33.86 -7.65 0.68
N CYS A 390 -33.50 -8.00 1.92
CA CYS A 390 -32.94 -9.30 2.27
C CYS A 390 -34.01 -10.37 2.55
N SER A 391 -35.28 -10.10 2.26
CA SER A 391 -36.35 -11.09 2.35
C SER A 391 -36.13 -12.23 1.37
N SER A 392 -36.63 -13.42 1.68
CA SER A 392 -36.52 -14.57 0.78
C SER A 392 -37.12 -14.28 -0.59
N GLU A 393 -38.24 -13.56 -0.64
CA GLU A 393 -38.91 -13.17 -1.88
C GLU A 393 -38.08 -12.15 -2.66
N GLY A 394 -37.58 -11.10 -2.01
CA GLY A 394 -36.73 -10.08 -2.63
C GLY A 394 -35.45 -10.68 -3.25
N ILE A 395 -34.79 -11.58 -2.52
CA ILE A 395 -33.60 -12.29 -3.03
C ILE A 395 -33.99 -13.21 -4.20
N THR A 396 -35.06 -13.99 -4.07
CA THR A 396 -35.50 -14.91 -5.13
C THR A 396 -35.82 -14.15 -6.41
N ASN A 397 -36.60 -13.05 -6.33
CA ASN A 397 -36.97 -12.22 -7.48
C ASN A 397 -35.75 -11.63 -8.21
N LEU A 398 -34.69 -11.27 -7.48
CA LEU A 398 -33.45 -10.79 -8.10
C LEU A 398 -32.70 -11.93 -8.80
N LEU A 399 -32.65 -13.11 -8.19
CA LEU A 399 -31.93 -14.26 -8.73
C LEU A 399 -32.66 -14.96 -9.88
N THR A 400 -33.98 -14.85 -9.97
CA THR A 400 -34.80 -15.40 -11.06
C THR A 400 -35.14 -14.37 -12.15
N ALA A 401 -34.65 -13.14 -12.03
CA ALA A 401 -34.82 -12.13 -13.06
C ALA A 401 -34.24 -12.60 -14.41
N SER A 402 -34.88 -12.20 -15.51
CA SER A 402 -34.47 -12.63 -16.85
C SER A 402 -33.05 -12.20 -17.17
N ASN A 403 -32.26 -13.12 -17.74
CA ASN A 403 -30.94 -12.82 -18.27
C ASN A 403 -30.96 -12.30 -19.72
N ASP A 404 -32.14 -12.14 -20.33
CA ASP A 404 -32.27 -11.62 -21.69
C ASP A 404 -31.88 -10.13 -21.74
N PRO A 405 -30.91 -9.72 -22.58
CA PRO A 405 -30.57 -8.30 -22.78
C PRO A 405 -31.76 -7.43 -23.20
N LYS A 406 -32.79 -8.02 -23.81
CA LYS A 406 -34.01 -7.31 -24.25
C LYS A 406 -35.07 -7.20 -23.14
N SER A 407 -34.85 -7.82 -21.98
CA SER A 407 -35.77 -7.71 -20.84
C SER A 407 -35.90 -6.25 -20.40
N PRO A 408 -37.12 -5.75 -20.11
CA PRO A 408 -37.31 -4.41 -19.55
C PRO A 408 -36.53 -4.17 -18.26
N THR A 409 -36.21 -5.22 -17.51
CA THR A 409 -35.43 -5.16 -16.27
C THR A 409 -33.92 -4.98 -16.48
N ASN A 410 -33.44 -5.03 -17.72
CA ASN A 410 -32.02 -5.01 -18.11
C ASN A 410 -31.64 -3.78 -18.94
N GLY A 411 -32.45 -2.72 -18.90
CA GLY A 411 -32.21 -1.46 -19.61
C GLY A 411 -30.99 -0.67 -19.15
N ASP A 412 -30.35 -1.09 -18.05
CA ASP A 412 -29.09 -0.51 -17.53
C ASP A 412 -27.83 -1.17 -18.12
N GLY A 413 -27.99 -2.13 -19.03
CA GLY A 413 -26.88 -2.79 -19.73
C GLY A 413 -26.31 -4.02 -19.01
N TYR A 414 -26.88 -4.42 -17.87
CA TYR A 414 -26.51 -5.65 -17.17
C TYR A 414 -27.53 -6.76 -17.39
N THR A 415 -27.05 -7.97 -17.59
CA THR A 415 -27.89 -9.14 -17.90
C THR A 415 -27.99 -10.11 -16.74
N SER A 416 -27.09 -10.07 -15.76
CA SER A 416 -27.11 -11.00 -14.62
C SER A 416 -27.16 -10.26 -13.29
N ASN A 417 -27.69 -10.87 -12.24
CA ASN A 417 -27.66 -10.31 -10.88
C ASN A 417 -26.75 -11.15 -9.96
N ALA A 418 -25.94 -10.47 -9.16
CA ALA A 418 -25.24 -11.02 -8.01
C ALA A 418 -25.81 -10.42 -6.73
N VAL A 419 -26.46 -11.24 -5.91
CA VAL A 419 -27.02 -10.80 -4.62
C VAL A 419 -25.98 -10.95 -3.53
N VAL A 420 -25.63 -9.84 -2.88
CA VAL A 420 -24.59 -9.81 -1.83
C VAL A 420 -25.26 -9.81 -0.46
N LEU A 421 -25.13 -10.93 0.25
CA LEU A 421 -25.76 -11.19 1.53
C LEU A 421 -24.73 -11.32 2.65
N ILE A 422 -24.90 -10.54 3.73
CA ILE A 422 -24.12 -10.69 4.97
C ILE A 422 -24.83 -11.70 5.86
N VAL A 423 -24.40 -12.97 5.81
CA VAL A 423 -25.13 -14.11 6.40
C VAL A 423 -25.27 -14.02 7.92
N GLY A 424 -24.23 -13.56 8.63
CA GLY A 424 -24.27 -13.40 10.09
C GLY A 424 -25.20 -12.27 10.58
N GLY A 425 -25.47 -11.30 9.70
CA GLY A 425 -26.36 -10.17 9.93
C GLY A 425 -26.09 -9.41 11.23
N ALA A 426 -27.16 -8.86 11.82
CA ALA A 426 -27.09 -8.08 13.07
C ALA A 426 -26.59 -8.89 14.29
N ALA A 427 -26.65 -10.22 14.25
CA ALA A 427 -26.15 -11.04 15.37
C ALA A 427 -24.62 -11.03 15.45
N GLU A 428 -23.97 -11.14 14.29
CA GLU A 428 -22.52 -11.16 14.16
C GLU A 428 -21.88 -9.82 14.52
N SER A 429 -22.54 -8.69 14.19
CA SER A 429 -22.02 -7.36 14.46
C SER A 429 -21.77 -7.07 15.95
N LEU A 430 -22.48 -7.73 16.86
CA LEU A 430 -22.29 -7.58 18.31
C LEU A 430 -21.01 -8.27 18.84
N ASN A 431 -20.40 -9.13 18.03
CA ASN A 431 -19.21 -9.91 18.38
C ASN A 431 -17.95 -9.44 17.63
N CYS A 432 -18.07 -8.44 16.74
CA CYS A 432 -16.92 -7.89 16.03
C CYS A 432 -15.88 -7.34 17.01
N ARG A 433 -14.70 -7.94 17.01
CA ARG A 433 -13.51 -7.50 17.75
C ARG A 433 -12.28 -7.70 16.85
N PRO A 434 -11.22 -6.90 17.01
CA PRO A 434 -9.96 -7.12 16.31
C PRO A 434 -9.50 -8.57 16.44
N ASN A 435 -9.08 -9.17 15.33
CA ASN A 435 -8.65 -10.57 15.21
C ASN A 435 -9.69 -11.65 15.60
N ASN A 436 -10.96 -11.30 15.80
CA ASN A 436 -12.02 -12.24 16.18
C ASN A 436 -12.92 -12.58 14.97
N PHE A 437 -12.50 -13.55 14.15
CA PHE A 437 -13.28 -14.04 13.01
C PHE A 437 -14.33 -15.07 13.45
N GLN A 438 -15.29 -14.61 14.26
CA GLN A 438 -16.44 -15.40 14.69
C GLN A 438 -17.64 -15.11 13.79
N LEU A 439 -18.02 -16.09 12.97
CA LEU A 439 -19.14 -16.01 12.05
C LEU A 439 -20.38 -16.68 12.63
N VAL A 440 -21.54 -16.01 12.54
CA VAL A 440 -22.83 -16.60 12.93
C VAL A 440 -23.42 -17.31 11.71
N LEU A 441 -23.05 -18.57 11.50
CA LEU A 441 -23.26 -19.27 10.22
C LEU A 441 -23.88 -20.67 10.36
N LYS A 442 -23.57 -21.46 11.41
CA LYS A 442 -23.93 -22.90 11.45
C LYS A 442 -25.44 -23.16 11.33
N LYS A 443 -26.24 -22.30 11.95
CA LYS A 443 -27.71 -22.39 11.93
C LYS A 443 -28.36 -21.61 10.78
N ARG A 444 -27.59 -20.83 10.02
CA ARG A 444 -28.10 -19.92 8.97
C ARG A 444 -28.13 -20.60 7.61
N LYS A 445 -29.04 -21.54 7.39
CA LYS A 445 -29.11 -22.33 6.14
C LYS A 445 -30.08 -21.79 5.07
N GLY A 446 -30.72 -20.65 5.33
CA GLY A 446 -31.77 -20.09 4.46
C GLY A 446 -31.25 -19.71 3.06
N PHE A 447 -30.04 -19.15 2.97
CA PHE A 447 -29.46 -18.77 1.69
C PHE A 447 -29.14 -19.98 0.80
N CYS A 448 -28.73 -21.12 1.38
CA CYS A 448 -28.53 -22.36 0.65
C CYS A 448 -29.84 -22.90 0.07
N ARG A 449 -30.94 -22.78 0.82
CA ARG A 449 -32.27 -23.14 0.33
C ARG A 449 -32.69 -22.28 -0.87
N ILE A 450 -32.44 -20.97 -0.82
CA ILE A 450 -32.75 -20.07 -1.93
C ILE A 450 -31.90 -20.43 -3.15
N ALA A 451 -30.59 -20.59 -2.98
CA ALA A 451 -29.67 -20.98 -4.05
C ALA A 451 -30.09 -22.29 -4.74
N LEU A 452 -30.49 -23.32 -3.96
CA LEU A 452 -31.02 -24.57 -4.51
C LEU A 452 -32.31 -24.33 -5.31
N LYS A 453 -33.23 -23.51 -4.82
CA LYS A 453 -34.48 -23.22 -5.55
C LYS A 453 -34.26 -22.48 -6.85
N THR A 454 -33.27 -21.60 -6.91
CA THR A 454 -33.00 -20.76 -8.08
C THR A 454 -31.91 -21.32 -8.99
N GLY A 455 -31.22 -22.41 -8.60
CA GLY A 455 -30.05 -22.92 -9.31
C GLY A 455 -28.88 -21.92 -9.35
N THR A 456 -28.83 -20.99 -8.40
CA THR A 456 -27.82 -19.93 -8.38
C THR A 456 -26.57 -20.39 -7.65
N PRO A 457 -25.37 -20.26 -8.25
CA PRO A 457 -24.11 -20.55 -7.57
C PRO A 457 -23.92 -19.68 -6.32
N ILE A 458 -23.34 -20.27 -5.26
CA ILE A 458 -23.00 -19.53 -4.04
C ILE A 458 -21.51 -19.19 -4.07
N VAL A 459 -21.17 -17.91 -3.95
CA VAL A 459 -19.77 -17.46 -3.94
C VAL A 459 -19.36 -17.09 -2.51
N PRO A 460 -18.38 -17.78 -1.89
CA PRO A 460 -17.86 -17.38 -0.59
C PRO A 460 -17.07 -16.08 -0.71
N VAL A 461 -17.34 -15.14 0.21
CA VAL A 461 -16.65 -13.84 0.26
C VAL A 461 -16.19 -13.60 1.69
N ILE A 462 -14.94 -13.15 1.85
CA ILE A 462 -14.39 -12.81 3.17
C ILE A 462 -13.73 -11.43 3.16
N ASN A 463 -13.96 -10.65 4.22
CA ASN A 463 -13.36 -9.33 4.39
C ASN A 463 -12.30 -9.37 5.50
N PHE A 464 -11.07 -9.03 5.17
CA PHE A 464 -10.00 -8.81 6.13
C PHE A 464 -9.89 -7.32 6.50
N GLY A 465 -9.68 -7.02 7.78
CA GLY A 465 -9.49 -5.66 8.29
C GLY A 465 -10.76 -4.89 8.67
N GLU A 466 -11.97 -5.40 8.34
CA GLU A 466 -13.24 -4.79 8.78
C GLU A 466 -13.37 -4.80 10.32
N LEU A 467 -12.87 -5.85 10.96
CA LEU A 467 -12.90 -6.02 12.41
C LEU A 467 -12.01 -5.02 13.17
N ASP A 468 -11.08 -4.35 12.49
CA ASP A 468 -10.12 -3.42 13.11
C ASP A 468 -10.58 -1.95 13.04
N LEU A 469 -11.74 -1.69 12.40
CA LEU A 469 -12.26 -0.35 12.18
C LEU A 469 -12.81 0.29 13.46
N PHE A 470 -13.36 -0.53 14.36
CA PHE A 470 -13.98 -0.08 15.60
C PHE A 470 -13.64 -1.07 16.72
N ASP A 471 -13.41 -0.54 17.93
CA ASP A 471 -13.50 -1.36 19.14
C ASP A 471 -14.96 -1.39 19.60
N GLN A 472 -15.26 -2.32 20.50
CA GLN A 472 -16.52 -2.34 21.20
C GLN A 472 -16.25 -2.61 22.69
N PRO A 473 -16.99 -1.97 23.61
CA PRO A 473 -16.94 -2.28 25.03
C PRO A 473 -17.14 -3.78 25.29
N ALA A 474 -16.59 -4.30 26.39
CA ALA A 474 -16.82 -5.69 26.77
C ALA A 474 -18.32 -5.94 27.02
N ASN A 475 -18.91 -6.85 26.25
CA ASN A 475 -20.33 -7.23 26.34
C ASN A 475 -20.48 -8.77 26.35
N PRO A 476 -19.87 -9.49 27.31
CA PRO A 476 -19.96 -10.95 27.35
C PRO A 476 -21.42 -11.41 27.49
N PRO A 477 -21.74 -12.66 27.05
CA PRO A 477 -23.06 -13.25 27.24
C PRO A 477 -23.55 -13.11 28.68
N GLY A 478 -24.80 -12.67 28.86
CA GLY A 478 -25.41 -12.45 30.18
C GLY A 478 -25.13 -11.10 30.83
N SER A 479 -24.20 -10.28 30.31
CA SER A 479 -23.94 -8.92 30.82
C SER A 479 -25.14 -7.98 30.64
N LYS A 480 -25.24 -6.93 31.47
CA LYS A 480 -26.32 -5.92 31.37
C LYS A 480 -26.38 -5.29 29.98
N LEU A 481 -25.22 -4.94 29.42
CA LEU A 481 -25.12 -4.37 28.05
C LEU A 481 -25.60 -5.38 27.00
N ARG A 482 -25.17 -6.64 27.08
CA ARG A 482 -25.58 -7.68 26.13
C ARG A 482 -27.09 -7.94 26.20
N ARG A 483 -27.69 -8.03 27.40
CA ARG A 483 -29.14 -8.20 27.58
C ARG A 483 -29.94 -7.06 26.94
N PHE A 484 -29.48 -5.82 27.11
CA PHE A 484 -30.10 -4.67 26.46
C PHE A 484 -29.99 -4.73 24.93
N GLN A 485 -28.79 -5.04 24.40
CA GLN A 485 -28.57 -5.17 22.95
C GLN A 485 -29.42 -6.29 22.34
N GLU A 486 -29.54 -7.43 23.03
CA GLU A 486 -30.38 -8.56 22.63
C GLU A 486 -31.86 -8.21 22.66
N TRP A 487 -32.32 -7.49 23.68
CA TRP A 487 -33.69 -6.99 23.76
C TRP A 487 -34.02 -6.05 22.60
N VAL A 488 -33.20 -5.04 22.33
CA VAL A 488 -33.41 -4.11 21.19
C VAL A 488 -33.44 -4.87 19.87
N LYS A 489 -32.51 -5.81 19.67
CA LYS A 489 -32.46 -6.66 18.48
C LYS A 489 -33.71 -7.53 18.34
N ALA A 490 -34.21 -8.10 19.43
CA ALA A 490 -35.42 -8.93 19.41
C ALA A 490 -36.68 -8.13 19.07
N THR A 491 -36.75 -6.86 19.51
CA THR A 491 -37.90 -5.99 19.26
C THR A 491 -37.86 -5.29 17.90
N THR A 492 -36.67 -4.92 17.41
CA THR A 492 -36.52 -4.05 16.22
C THR A 492 -35.78 -4.69 15.04
N GLY A 493 -35.10 -5.82 15.25
CA GLY A 493 -34.17 -6.41 14.28
C GLY A 493 -32.81 -5.69 14.16
N ILE A 494 -32.67 -4.50 14.75
CA ILE A 494 -31.43 -3.70 14.72
C ILE A 494 -30.54 -4.11 15.89
N ALA A 495 -29.24 -4.31 15.63
CA ALA A 495 -28.25 -4.50 16.68
C ALA A 495 -27.62 -3.15 17.07
N PRO A 496 -27.88 -2.62 18.29
CA PRO A 496 -27.22 -1.41 18.77
C PRO A 496 -25.81 -1.77 19.27
N ALA A 497 -24.92 -2.06 18.34
CA ALA A 497 -23.51 -2.26 18.64
C ALA A 497 -22.88 -0.92 19.06
N ALA A 498 -22.25 -0.90 20.23
CA ALA A 498 -21.54 0.27 20.73
C ALA A 498 -20.15 0.30 20.10
N PHE A 499 -19.94 1.19 19.12
CA PHE A 499 -18.67 1.32 18.41
C PHE A 499 -17.81 2.43 19.01
N VAL A 500 -16.55 2.12 19.28
CA VAL A 500 -15.52 3.09 19.66
C VAL A 500 -14.48 3.14 18.55
N GLY A 501 -14.58 4.16 17.72
CA GLY A 501 -13.61 4.49 16.68
C GLY A 501 -12.73 5.65 17.11
N ARG A 502 -12.47 6.55 16.16
CA ARG A 502 -11.76 7.80 16.34
C ARG A 502 -12.70 9.00 16.30
N GLY A 503 -12.23 10.14 16.76
CA GLY A 503 -12.93 11.41 16.64
C GLY A 503 -12.72 12.02 15.24
N PHE A 504 -13.50 13.06 14.95
CA PHE A 504 -13.26 13.89 13.77
C PHE A 504 -11.90 14.60 13.87
N PHE A 505 -11.54 15.03 15.08
CA PHE A 505 -10.32 15.79 15.39
C PHE A 505 -9.29 15.03 16.26
N GLN A 506 -9.53 13.76 16.61
CA GLN A 506 -8.57 12.94 17.39
C GLN A 506 -8.69 11.44 17.05
N TYR A 507 -7.76 10.61 17.55
CA TYR A 507 -7.63 9.19 17.17
C TYR A 507 -7.92 8.17 18.28
N THR A 508 -8.35 8.59 19.46
CA THR A 508 -8.48 7.75 20.66
C THR A 508 -9.90 7.31 20.97
N PHE A 509 -10.93 8.11 20.68
CA PHE A 509 -12.34 7.74 20.93
C PHE A 509 -13.28 8.45 19.95
N GLY A 510 -14.49 7.95 19.71
CA GLY A 510 -15.49 8.62 18.86
C GLY A 510 -16.20 7.66 17.92
N LEU A 511 -16.94 8.21 16.95
CA LEU A 511 -17.82 7.43 16.07
C LEU A 511 -17.26 7.20 14.65
N ILE A 512 -16.08 7.75 14.33
CA ILE A 512 -15.49 7.62 12.99
C ILE A 512 -14.64 6.35 12.92
N PRO A 513 -14.69 5.56 11.83
CA PRO A 513 -13.84 4.38 11.69
C PRO A 513 -12.34 4.71 11.79
N ARG A 514 -11.59 3.78 12.38
CA ARG A 514 -10.12 3.81 12.33
C ARG A 514 -9.64 3.58 10.90
N ARG A 515 -8.50 4.20 10.57
CA ARG A 515 -7.89 4.07 9.25
C ARG A 515 -7.09 2.76 9.19
N LYS A 516 -7.79 1.68 8.86
CA LYS A 516 -7.21 0.35 8.66
C LYS A 516 -7.45 -0.09 7.22
N PRO A 517 -6.52 -0.84 6.61
CA PRO A 517 -6.76 -1.44 5.30
C PRO A 517 -7.92 -2.43 5.42
N ILE A 518 -8.73 -2.49 4.38
CA ILE A 518 -9.80 -3.48 4.27
C ILE A 518 -9.57 -4.21 2.94
N ASN A 519 -9.73 -5.54 2.93
CA ASN A 519 -9.53 -6.35 1.74
C ASN A 519 -10.68 -7.34 1.60
N THR A 520 -11.46 -7.21 0.54
CA THR A 520 -12.51 -8.16 0.16
C THR A 520 -11.94 -9.23 -0.75
N ILE A 521 -12.05 -10.50 -0.37
CA ILE A 521 -11.64 -11.65 -1.17
C ILE A 521 -12.90 -12.39 -1.62
N ILE A 522 -13.05 -12.55 -2.93
CA ILE A 522 -14.13 -13.29 -3.56
C ILE A 522 -13.57 -14.65 -3.98
N GLY A 523 -14.16 -15.73 -3.48
CA GLY A 523 -13.77 -17.10 -3.80
C GLY A 523 -14.36 -17.60 -5.10
N GLU A 524 -14.15 -18.90 -5.36
CA GLU A 524 -14.71 -19.59 -6.52
C GLU A 524 -16.20 -19.91 -6.29
N PRO A 525 -17.03 -19.92 -7.35
CA PRO A 525 -18.44 -20.26 -7.22
C PRO A 525 -18.62 -21.73 -6.83
N VAL A 526 -19.43 -21.96 -5.80
CA VAL A 526 -19.97 -23.28 -5.48
C VAL A 526 -21.20 -23.46 -6.36
N GLU A 527 -21.06 -24.26 -7.41
CA GLU A 527 -22.16 -24.61 -8.31
C GLU A 527 -23.28 -25.36 -7.57
N VAL A 528 -24.52 -24.97 -7.86
CA VAL A 528 -25.72 -25.46 -7.16
C VAL A 528 -26.76 -25.93 -8.18
N PRO A 529 -27.26 -27.18 -8.08
CA PRO A 529 -28.35 -27.64 -8.93
C PRO A 529 -29.66 -26.94 -8.56
N GLN A 530 -30.52 -26.71 -9.56
CA GLN A 530 -31.87 -26.22 -9.30
C GLN A 530 -32.76 -27.36 -8.79
N ILE A 531 -33.36 -27.18 -7.61
CA ILE A 531 -34.29 -28.11 -6.97
C ILE A 531 -35.48 -27.29 -6.46
N ASP A 532 -36.68 -27.49 -7.01
CA ASP A 532 -37.87 -26.71 -6.65
C ASP A 532 -38.24 -26.83 -5.15
N ASN A 533 -38.12 -28.06 -4.62
CA ASN A 533 -38.41 -28.39 -3.22
C ASN A 533 -37.20 -29.08 -2.57
N PRO A 534 -36.14 -28.33 -2.22
CA PRO A 534 -34.94 -28.92 -1.64
C PRO A 534 -35.24 -29.47 -0.24
N SER A 535 -34.79 -30.70 0.00
CA SER A 535 -34.93 -31.34 1.30
C SER A 535 -34.04 -30.66 2.35
N LYS A 536 -34.26 -30.97 3.63
CA LYS A 536 -33.36 -30.49 4.70
C LYS A 536 -31.94 -31.03 4.54
N GLU A 537 -31.80 -32.20 3.93
CA GLU A 537 -30.53 -32.86 3.68
C GLU A 537 -29.76 -32.13 2.57
N ASP A 538 -30.41 -31.83 1.44
CA ASP A 538 -29.80 -31.09 0.33
C ASP A 538 -29.26 -29.72 0.81
N VAL A 539 -30.06 -29.03 1.61
CA VAL A 539 -29.69 -27.75 2.22
C VAL A 539 -28.53 -27.91 3.19
N ALA A 540 -28.48 -29.00 3.96
CA ALA A 540 -27.39 -29.26 4.89
C ALA A 540 -26.08 -29.58 4.18
N GLN A 541 -26.12 -30.41 3.13
CA GLN A 541 -24.95 -30.76 2.32
C GLN A 541 -24.35 -29.54 1.61
N LEU A 542 -25.20 -28.71 0.99
CA LEU A 542 -24.71 -27.48 0.36
C LEU A 542 -24.13 -26.51 1.39
N HIS A 543 -24.77 -26.39 2.56
CA HIS A 543 -24.28 -25.53 3.64
C HIS A 543 -22.93 -26.01 4.19
N GLU A 544 -22.75 -27.32 4.35
CA GLU A 544 -21.48 -27.92 4.76
C GLU A 544 -20.38 -27.66 3.73
N ARG A 545 -20.67 -27.89 2.44
CA ARG A 545 -19.75 -27.57 1.35
C ARG A 545 -19.36 -26.09 1.34
N PHE A 546 -20.34 -25.19 1.48
CA PHE A 546 -20.07 -23.75 1.57
C PHE A 546 -19.16 -23.40 2.76
N CYS A 547 -19.37 -24.01 3.93
CA CYS A 547 -18.51 -23.80 5.09
C CYS A 547 -17.07 -24.24 4.81
N ILE A 548 -16.88 -25.41 4.19
CA ILE A 548 -15.54 -25.92 3.82
C ILE A 548 -14.84 -24.95 2.88
N GLU A 549 -15.52 -24.49 1.83
CA GLU A 549 -14.94 -23.56 0.85
C GLU A 549 -14.62 -22.19 1.47
N LEU A 550 -15.48 -21.70 2.37
CA LEU A 550 -15.23 -20.45 3.09
C LEU A 550 -14.03 -20.56 4.04
N GLU A 551 -13.89 -21.68 4.75
CA GLU A 551 -12.73 -21.94 5.60
C GLU A 551 -11.45 -22.08 4.79
N ALA A 552 -11.48 -22.80 3.67
CA ALA A 552 -10.36 -22.91 2.75
C ALA A 552 -9.94 -21.54 2.19
N LEU A 553 -10.93 -20.69 1.80
CA LEU A 553 -10.68 -19.32 1.35
C LEU A 553 -10.02 -18.49 2.45
N PHE A 554 -10.50 -18.59 3.69
CA PHE A 554 -9.89 -17.90 4.83
C PHE A 554 -8.45 -18.36 5.06
N GLU A 555 -8.21 -19.67 5.19
CA GLU A 555 -6.90 -20.24 5.49
C GLU A 555 -5.88 -19.91 4.40
N LYS A 556 -6.28 -19.95 3.12
CA LYS A 556 -5.46 -19.57 1.97
C LYS A 556 -4.98 -18.12 2.04
N HIS A 557 -5.81 -17.21 2.56
CA HIS A 557 -5.55 -15.77 2.49
C HIS A 557 -5.17 -15.11 3.82
N LYS A 558 -5.44 -15.73 4.98
CA LYS A 558 -5.24 -15.11 6.30
C LYS A 558 -3.80 -14.67 6.56
N SER A 559 -2.82 -15.43 6.07
CA SER A 559 -1.39 -15.13 6.24
C SER A 559 -0.97 -13.82 5.55
N LYS A 560 -1.72 -13.38 4.54
CA LYS A 560 -1.46 -12.16 3.79
C LYS A 560 -2.04 -10.91 4.46
N TYR A 561 -3.15 -11.07 5.19
CA TYR A 561 -3.97 -9.94 5.63
C TYR A 561 -4.15 -9.81 7.14
N VAL A 562 -3.74 -10.82 7.92
CA VAL A 562 -3.88 -10.84 9.39
C VAL A 562 -2.50 -10.90 10.05
N GLU A 563 -2.24 -9.98 10.98
CA GLU A 563 -1.04 -10.03 11.82
C GLU A 563 -1.15 -11.19 12.82
N ASN A 564 -0.06 -11.93 13.03
CA ASN A 564 -0.04 -13.13 13.90
C ASN A 564 -1.11 -14.19 13.51
N TYR A 565 -1.33 -14.37 12.20
CA TYR A 565 -2.35 -15.27 11.65
C TYR A 565 -2.31 -16.71 12.18
N GLU A 566 -1.16 -17.17 12.68
CA GLU A 566 -0.99 -18.50 13.30
C GLU A 566 -1.93 -18.72 14.49
N ASN A 567 -2.23 -17.63 15.23
CA ASN A 567 -3.12 -17.66 16.40
C ASN A 567 -4.57 -17.29 16.06
N VAL A 568 -4.86 -17.02 14.78
CA VAL A 568 -6.18 -16.58 14.34
C VAL A 568 -6.85 -17.72 13.57
N LYS A 569 -8.06 -18.06 14.01
CA LYS A 569 -8.90 -19.11 13.41
C LYS A 569 -10.24 -18.52 13.01
N LEU A 570 -10.80 -19.03 11.92
CA LEU A 570 -12.19 -18.80 11.57
C LEU A 570 -13.05 -19.70 12.48
N ILE A 571 -13.97 -19.09 13.23
CA ILE A 571 -14.88 -19.82 14.10
C ILE A 571 -16.27 -19.64 13.52
N MET A 572 -16.93 -20.73 13.15
CA MET A 572 -18.31 -20.72 12.70
C MET A 572 -19.22 -21.22 13.83
N GLU A 573 -20.17 -20.40 14.27
CA GLU A 573 -21.12 -20.69 15.35
C GLU A 573 -22.57 -20.80 14.87
#